data_AF-A0A0A2HTJ2-F1
#
_entry.id   AF-A0A0A2HTJ2-F1
#
_cell.length_a   1.000
_cell.length_b   1.000
_cell.length_c   1.000
_cell.angle_alpha   90.00
_cell.angle_beta   90.00
_cell.angle_gamma   90.00
#
_symmetry.space_group_name_H-M   'P 1'
#
loop_
_entity.id
_entity.type
_entity.pdbx_description
1 polymer ?
#
loop_
_entity_poly.entity_id
_entity_poly.type
_entity_poly.pdbx_seq_one_letter_code
_entity_poly.pdbx_strand_id
1 'polypeptide(L)' 'MHLQVREADIQDATTIMAREFRKSTALADHDLSHLQAAFDPRATKTVCPACGAQVAPTTTTCPDCGLCIG' A
#
# COMPACT_ATOMS: atom_id res chain seq x y z
N MET A 1 3.37 6.10 19.90
CA MET A 1 2.93 4.87 20.59
C MET A 1 3.76 3.72 20.02
N HIS A 2 4.49 2.97 20.85
CA HIS A 2 5.28 1.81 20.41
C HIS A 2 5.03 0.64 21.36
N LEU A 3 5.04 -0.58 20.83
CA LEU A 3 4.86 -1.80 21.60
C LEU A 3 6.20 -2.20 22.24
N GLN A 4 6.22 -2.39 23.56
CA GLN A 4 7.39 -2.93 24.27
C GLN A 4 7.16 -4.42 24.56
N VAL A 5 8.13 -5.25 24.19
CA VAL A 5 8.06 -6.72 24.33
C VAL A 5 9.36 -7.19 24.99
N ARG A 6 9.28 -8.23 25.84
CA ARG A 6 10.50 -8.88 26.35
C ARG A 6 11.22 -9.55 25.19
N GLU A 7 12.55 -9.55 25.25
CA GLU A 7 13.37 -10.16 24.19
C GLU A 7 13.03 -11.63 23.95
N ALA A 8 12.77 -12.40 25.02
CA ALA A 8 12.38 -13.80 24.92
C ALA A 8 11.06 -14.03 24.16
N ASP A 9 10.15 -13.05 24.15
CA ASP A 9 8.81 -13.17 23.59
C ASP A 9 8.69 -12.52 22.19
N ILE A 10 9.80 -11.99 21.64
CA ILE A 10 9.76 -11.15 20.44
C ILE A 10 9.25 -11.89 19.19
N GLN A 11 9.58 -13.18 19.06
CA GLN A 11 9.16 -13.99 17.92
C GLN A 11 7.65 -14.26 17.95
N ASP A 12 7.11 -14.58 19.13
CA ASP A 12 5.67 -14.81 19.31
C ASP A 12 4.88 -13.52 19.07
N ALA A 13 5.35 -12.40 19.63
CA ALA A 13 4.72 -11.10 19.43
C ALA A 13 4.72 -10.70 17.94
N THR A 14 5.84 -10.89 17.23
CA THR A 14 5.94 -10.59 15.80
C THR A 14 4.98 -11.44 14.98
N THR A 15 4.86 -12.72 15.31
CA THR A 15 3.93 -13.65 14.65
C THR A 15 2.48 -13.21 14.83
N ILE A 16 2.10 -12.83 16.07
CA ILE A 16 0.76 -12.32 16.37
C ILE A 16 0.49 -11.02 15.60
N MET A 17 1.43 -10.08 15.63
CA MET A 17 1.28 -8.80 14.92
C MET A 17 1.10 -8.99 13.42
N ALA A 18 1.93 -9.85 12.79
CA ALA A 18 1.81 -10.13 11.36
C ALA A 18 0.45 -10.76 11.01
N ARG A 19 -0.07 -11.66 11.86
CA ARG A 19 -1.38 -12.27 11.69
C ARG A 19 -2.50 -11.23 11.79
N GLU A 20 -2.49 -10.42 12.85
CA GLU A 20 -3.53 -9.41 13.06
C GLU A 20 -3.49 -8.30 12.00
N PHE A 21 -2.30 -7.93 11.52
CA PHE A 21 -2.16 -6.98 10.41
C PHE A 21 -2.85 -7.51 9.15
N ARG A 22 -2.62 -8.77 8.77
CA ARG A 22 -3.29 -9.38 7.60
C ARG A 22 -4.81 -9.41 7.78
N LYS A 23 -5.27 -9.85 8.95
CA LYS A 23 -6.70 -9.99 9.26
C LYS A 23 -7.43 -8.65 9.28
N SER A 24 -6.82 -7.62 9.86
CA SER A 24 -7.47 -6.32 10.06
C SER A 24 -7.45 -5.42 8.82
N THR A 25 -6.47 -5.60 7.94
CA THR A 25 -6.28 -4.72 6.78
C THR A 25 -6.77 -5.29 5.46
N ALA A 26 -6.96 -6.62 5.36
CA ALA A 26 -7.23 -7.33 4.10
C ALA A 26 -6.20 -7.04 2.98
N LEU A 27 -5.06 -6.42 3.29
CA LEU A 27 -4.03 -6.06 2.31
C LEU A 27 -3.39 -7.29 1.65
N ALA A 28 -3.40 -8.44 2.34
CA ALA A 28 -2.92 -9.70 1.78
C ALA A 28 -3.77 -10.19 0.58
N ASP A 29 -5.01 -9.73 0.46
CA ASP A 29 -5.94 -10.12 -0.60
C ASP A 29 -5.90 -9.17 -1.81
N HIS A 30 -5.06 -8.14 -1.77
CA HIS A 30 -4.95 -7.12 -2.82
C HIS A 30 -3.56 -7.16 -3.48
N ASP A 31 -3.49 -6.82 -4.77
CA ASP A 31 -2.21 -6.64 -5.47
C ASP A 31 -1.57 -5.32 -5.05
N LEU A 32 -0.51 -5.43 -4.26
CA LEU A 32 0.24 -4.28 -3.75
C LEU A 32 1.47 -3.93 -4.59
N SER A 33 1.71 -4.62 -5.71
CA SER A 33 2.89 -4.41 -6.57
C SER A 33 2.99 -2.97 -7.09
N HIS A 34 1.85 -2.29 -7.18
CA HIS A 34 1.74 -0.92 -7.68
C HIS A 34 1.94 0.17 -6.60
N LEU A 35 1.94 -0.19 -5.30
CA LEU A 35 2.06 0.79 -4.20
C LEU A 35 3.37 1.57 -4.23
N GLN A 36 4.45 0.97 -4.76
CA GLN A 36 5.78 1.60 -4.83
C GLN A 36 6.06 2.25 -6.19
N ALA A 37 5.05 2.38 -7.06
CA ALA A 37 5.23 3.11 -8.31
C ALA A 37 5.55 4.59 -8.01
N ALA A 38 6.82 4.97 -8.16
CA ALA A 38 7.24 6.35 -8.02
C ALA A 38 6.56 7.19 -9.11
N PHE A 39 5.86 8.25 -8.70
CA PHE A 39 5.27 9.19 -9.64
C PHE A 39 6.37 10.02 -10.31
N ASP A 40 6.61 9.76 -11.60
CA ASP A 40 7.48 10.60 -12.43
C ASP A 40 6.61 11.54 -13.27
N PRO A 41 6.58 12.86 -12.98
CA PRO A 41 5.79 13.84 -13.73
C PRO A 41 6.24 14.00 -15.19
N ARG A 42 7.43 13.50 -15.55
CA ARG A 42 7.98 13.54 -16.92
C ARG A 42 7.68 12.27 -17.71
N ALA A 43 7.25 11.19 -17.05
CA ALA A 43 6.85 9.96 -17.73
C ALA A 43 5.56 10.21 -18.54
N THR A 44 5.37 9.52 -19.65
CA THR A 44 4.12 9.64 -20.43
C THR A 44 2.94 8.90 -19.81
N LYS A 45 3.22 8.01 -18.85
CA LYS A 45 2.24 7.17 -18.14
C LYS A 45 2.72 6.97 -16.70
N THR A 46 1.79 6.94 -15.78
CA THR A 46 2.01 6.56 -14.38
C THR A 46 1.00 5.48 -13.97
N VAL A 47 1.16 4.92 -12.79
CA VAL A 47 0.27 3.89 -12.23
C VAL A 47 -0.46 4.47 -11.03
N CYS A 48 -1.77 4.28 -10.97
CA CYS A 48 -2.56 4.66 -9.81
C CYS A 48 -2.12 3.83 -8.60
N PRO A 49 -1.68 4.46 -7.49
CA PRO A 49 -1.18 3.72 -6.34
C PRO A 49 -2.30 2.94 -5.61
N ALA A 50 -3.57 3.31 -5.76
CA ALA A 50 -4.66 2.60 -5.09
C ALA A 50 -5.12 1.34 -5.84
N CYS A 51 -5.18 1.37 -7.17
CA CYS A 51 -5.80 0.29 -7.95
C CYS A 51 -4.92 -0.30 -9.06
N GLY A 52 -3.75 0.27 -9.34
CA GLY A 52 -2.87 -0.22 -10.40
C GLY A 52 -3.21 0.23 -11.82
N ALA A 53 -4.28 1.02 -12.01
CA ALA A 53 -4.66 1.54 -13.32
C ALA A 53 -3.56 2.42 -13.93
N GLN A 54 -3.32 2.27 -15.24
CA GLN A 54 -2.37 3.13 -15.94
C GLN A 54 -3.04 4.47 -16.31
N VAL A 55 -2.55 5.57 -15.73
CA VAL A 55 -3.13 6.91 -15.90
C VAL A 55 -2.10 7.89 -16.45
N ALA A 56 -2.57 9.01 -17.02
CA ALA A 56 -1.66 10.09 -17.39
C ALA A 56 -1.13 10.79 -16.12
N PRO A 57 0.13 11.26 -16.10
CA PRO A 57 0.65 11.99 -14.94
C PRO A 57 -0.10 13.30 -14.64
N THR A 58 -0.78 13.86 -15.64
CA THR A 58 -1.62 15.06 -15.47
C THR A 58 -3.02 14.76 -14.92
N THR A 59 -3.36 13.48 -14.73
CA THR A 59 -4.67 13.06 -14.22
C THR A 59 -4.75 13.30 -12.72
N THR A 60 -5.66 14.19 -12.29
CA THR A 60 -5.89 14.51 -10.88
C THR A 60 -6.81 13.50 -10.18
N THR A 61 -7.59 12.72 -10.94
CA THR A 61 -8.50 11.71 -10.38
C THR A 61 -8.45 10.44 -11.22
N CYS A 62 -8.17 9.30 -10.60
CA CYS A 62 -8.16 8.02 -11.29
C CYS A 62 -9.56 7.70 -11.83
N PRO A 63 -9.72 7.44 -13.14
CA PRO A 63 -11.02 7.13 -13.72
C PRO A 63 -11.58 5.78 -13.26
N ASP A 64 -10.72 4.85 -12.85
CA ASP A 64 -11.13 3.48 -12.53
C ASP A 64 -11.58 3.33 -11.07
N CYS A 65 -10.90 3.99 -10.13
CA CYS A 65 -11.19 3.87 -8.69
C CYS A 65 -11.62 5.18 -8.01
N GLY A 66 -11.53 6.31 -8.71
CA GLY A 66 -11.91 7.62 -8.16
C GLY A 66 -10.90 8.24 -7.18
N LEU A 67 -9.72 7.64 -6.98
CA LEU A 67 -8.68 8.23 -6.12
C LEU A 67 -8.24 9.59 -6.66
N CYS A 68 -8.19 10.61 -5.80
CA CYS A 68 -7.57 11.89 -6.12
C CYS A 68 -6.03 11.77 -6.00
N ILE A 69 -5.30 12.03 -7.08
CA ILE A 69 -3.85 11.82 -7.23
C ILE A 69 -3.08 13.13 -7.48
N GLY A 70 -3.78 14.27 -7.49
CA GLY A 70 -3.24 15.61 -7.74
C GLY A 70 -2.77 16.34 -6.48
#